data_AF-A0A452Y2C1-F1
#
_entry.id   AF-A0A452Y2C1-F1
#
_cell.length_a   1.000
_cell.length_b   1.000
_cell.length_c   1.000
_cell.angle_alpha   90.00
_cell.angle_beta   90.00
_cell.angle_gamma   90.00
#
_symmetry.space_group_name_H-M   'P 1'
#
loop_
_entity.id
_entity.type
_entity.pdbx_description
1 polymer ?
#
loop_
_entity_poly.entity_id
_entity_poly.type
_entity_poly.pdbx_seq_one_letter_code
_entity_poly.pdbx_strand_id
1 'polypeptide(L)'
;MLQGSLKISEFFKGYKNGRSHRRPHWPEMLKLKDWPPSSTFDKRLPRHCAEFISALPFPEYTDPRSGPLNLSVKLPAGVMKPDLGPKSYIAYGFSEELGRGDSVTKLHCDVS
;
A
#
# COMPACT_ATOMS: atom_id res chain seq x y z
N MET A 1 -10.82 2.22 -14.47
CA MET A 1 -10.00 1.22 -13.75
C MET A 1 -10.79 -0.07 -13.84
N LEU A 2 -10.32 -1.06 -14.61
CA LEU A 2 -11.03 -2.32 -14.80
C LEU A 2 -11.01 -3.10 -13.48
N GLN A 3 -12.18 -3.31 -12.89
CA GLN A 3 -12.36 -4.15 -11.71
C GLN A 3 -12.55 -5.59 -12.19
N GLY A 4 -11.44 -6.28 -12.44
CA GLY A 4 -11.40 -7.71 -12.79
C GLY A 4 -10.89 -8.54 -11.61
N SER A 5 -11.40 -9.75 -11.44
CA SER A 5 -10.94 -10.70 -10.42
C SER A 5 -9.59 -11.35 -10.82
N LEU A 6 -8.52 -10.56 -10.82
CA LEU A 6 -7.16 -11.08 -10.99
C LEU A 6 -6.72 -11.77 -9.70
N LYS A 7 -6.16 -12.99 -9.78
CA LYS A 7 -5.55 -13.60 -8.60
C LYS A 7 -4.30 -12.84 -8.21
N ILE A 8 -4.01 -12.75 -6.91
CA ILE A 8 -2.84 -12.02 -6.44
C ILE A 8 -1.51 -12.61 -6.95
N SER A 9 -1.46 -13.93 -7.14
CA SER A 9 -0.31 -14.59 -7.76
C SER A 9 -0.10 -14.16 -9.20
N GLU A 10 -1.17 -13.91 -9.96
CA GLU A 10 -1.10 -13.42 -11.33
C GLU A 10 -0.70 -11.94 -11.38
N PHE A 11 -1.10 -11.15 -10.39
CA PHE A 11 -0.60 -9.78 -10.20
C PHE A 11 0.92 -9.79 -10.00
N PHE A 12 1.45 -10.55 -9.04
CA PHE A 12 2.90 -10.56 -8.81
C PHE A 12 3.68 -11.18 -9.98
N LYS A 13 3.13 -12.20 -10.66
CA LYS A 13 3.74 -12.74 -11.89
C LYS A 13 3.81 -11.68 -12.99
N GLY A 14 2.76 -10.87 -13.16
CA GLY A 14 2.75 -9.78 -14.11
C GLY A 14 3.66 -8.61 -13.72
N TYR A 15 3.74 -8.28 -12.43
CA TYR A 15 4.66 -7.26 -11.92
C TYR A 15 6.11 -7.59 -12.28
N LYS A 16 6.51 -8.87 -12.14
CA LYS A 16 7.86 -9.32 -12.46
C LYS A 16 8.14 -9.41 -13.96
N ASN A 17 7.20 -9.97 -14.73
CA ASN A 17 7.46 -10.35 -16.12
C ASN A 17 6.94 -9.34 -17.15
N GLY A 18 6.20 -8.31 -16.71
CA GLY A 18 5.42 -7.45 -17.58
C GLY A 18 4.09 -8.09 -17.99
N ARG A 19 3.10 -7.24 -18.28
CA ARG A 19 1.82 -7.59 -18.89
C ARG A 19 1.42 -6.50 -19.87
N SER A 20 0.81 -6.90 -20.98
CA SER A 20 0.34 -5.97 -22.00
C SER A 20 -1.04 -6.38 -22.52
N HIS A 21 -1.83 -5.39 -22.91
CA HIS A 21 -3.09 -5.60 -23.59
C HIS A 21 -2.88 -6.30 -24.94
N ARG A 22 -3.72 -7.28 -25.29
CA ARG A 22 -3.57 -8.09 -26.52
C ARG A 22 -3.44 -7.25 -27.81
N ARG A 23 -4.15 -6.13 -27.89
CA ARG A 23 -4.00 -5.06 -28.90
C ARG A 23 -4.40 -3.77 -28.19
N PRO A 24 -3.63 -2.66 -28.24
CA PRO A 24 -2.44 -2.38 -29.06
C PRO A 24 -1.06 -2.85 -28.52
N HIS A 25 -0.97 -3.86 -27.63
CA HIS A 25 0.28 -4.24 -26.94
C HIS A 25 0.81 -3.21 -25.93
N TRP A 26 -0.04 -2.25 -25.53
CA TRP A 26 0.28 -1.34 -24.44
C TRP A 26 0.46 -2.09 -23.11
N PRO A 27 1.42 -1.69 -22.26
CA PRO A 27 1.56 -2.21 -20.92
C PRO A 27 0.26 -2.03 -20.12
N GLU A 28 -0.09 -3.04 -19.33
CA GLU A 28 -1.20 -2.94 -18.38
C GLU A 28 -0.73 -2.16 -17.13
N MET A 29 -1.50 -1.16 -16.71
CA MET A 29 -1.24 -0.43 -15.47
C MET A 29 -2.17 -0.91 -14.36
N LEU A 30 -1.67 -1.86 -13.57
CA LEU A 30 -2.40 -2.45 -12.44
C LEU A 30 -1.85 -1.95 -11.11
N LYS A 31 -2.76 -1.73 -10.15
CA LYS A 31 -2.42 -1.35 -8.77
C LYS A 31 -3.13 -2.27 -7.80
N LEU A 32 -2.37 -2.79 -6.86
CA LEU A 32 -2.84 -3.46 -5.66
C LEU A 32 -2.88 -2.43 -4.54
N LYS A 33 -4.08 -2.04 -4.15
CA LYS A 33 -4.33 -1.09 -3.06
C LYS A 33 -4.67 -1.85 -1.78
N ASP A 34 -4.17 -1.37 -0.64
CA ASP A 34 -4.54 -1.83 0.70
C ASP A 34 -4.38 -3.35 0.87
N TRP A 35 -3.30 -3.92 0.30
CA TRP A 35 -2.96 -5.33 0.49
C TRP A 35 -1.68 -5.50 1.30
N PRO A 36 -1.62 -6.42 2.26
CA PRO A 36 -2.78 -7.02 2.90
C PRO A 36 -3.69 -5.93 3.51
N PRO A 37 -5.00 -6.18 3.67
CA PRO A 37 -5.87 -5.24 4.37
C PRO A 37 -5.22 -4.84 5.70
N SER A 38 -5.10 -3.54 5.95
CA SER A 38 -4.35 -2.94 7.06
C SER A 38 -4.62 -3.60 8.42
N SER A 39 -5.88 -3.91 8.71
CA SER A 39 -6.34 -4.64 9.91
C SER A 39 -5.81 -6.08 10.05
N THR A 40 -5.06 -6.55 9.06
CA THR A 40 -4.49 -7.90 8.99
C THR A 40 -3.02 -7.91 8.62
N PHE A 41 -2.33 -6.76 8.52
CA PHE A 41 -0.94 -6.72 8.08
C PHE A 41 -0.01 -7.47 9.04
N ASP A 42 -0.18 -7.24 10.33
CA ASP A 42 0.48 -7.95 11.43
C ASP A 42 0.18 -9.47 11.42
N LYS A 43 -1.05 -9.85 11.08
CA LYS A 43 -1.48 -11.26 11.02
C LYS A 43 -0.98 -11.99 9.77
N ARG A 44 -0.99 -11.31 8.62
CA ARG A 44 -0.65 -11.90 7.31
C ARG A 44 0.85 -11.86 7.04
N LEU A 45 1.54 -10.82 7.50
CA LEU A 45 2.97 -10.60 7.27
C LEU A 45 3.69 -10.20 8.57
N PRO A 46 3.66 -11.03 9.63
CA PRO A 46 4.14 -10.65 10.97
C PRO A 46 5.60 -10.20 10.99
N ARG A 47 6.48 -10.91 10.27
CA ARG A 47 7.90 -10.54 10.16
C ARG A 47 8.07 -9.18 9.46
N HIS A 48 7.37 -8.94 8.36
CA HIS A 48 7.48 -7.67 7.63
C HIS A 48 6.91 -6.52 8.46
N CYS A 49 5.84 -6.76 9.22
CA CYS A 49 5.27 -5.78 10.14
C CYS A 49 6.28 -5.38 11.21
N ALA A 50 6.91 -6.37 11.86
CA ALA A 50 7.93 -6.11 12.89
C ALA A 50 9.10 -5.28 12.35
N GLU A 51 9.66 -5.69 11.19
CA GLU A 51 10.75 -4.97 10.53
C GLU A 51 10.34 -3.55 10.15
N PHE A 52 9.17 -3.38 9.52
CA PHE A 52 8.66 -2.07 9.11
C PHE A 52 8.51 -1.12 10.30
N ILE A 53 7.85 -1.56 11.38
CA ILE A 53 7.67 -0.74 12.59
C ILE A 53 9.03 -0.39 13.22
N SER A 54 9.99 -1.33 13.23
CA SER A 54 11.32 -1.06 13.79
C SER A 54 12.14 -0.08 12.96
N ALA A 55 11.85 0.04 11.67
CA ALA A 55 12.54 0.91 10.72
C ALA A 55 11.87 2.29 10.55
N LEU A 56 10.77 2.57 11.25
CA LEU A 56 10.09 3.85 11.14
C LEU A 56 11.01 5.00 11.59
N PRO A 57 11.15 6.07 10.78
CA PRO A 57 11.92 7.25 11.17
C PRO A 57 11.15 8.05 12.22
N PHE A 58 11.85 8.84 13.04
CA PHE A 58 11.26 9.68 14.08
C PHE A 58 10.31 8.89 15.02
N PRO A 59 10.82 7.85 15.70
CA PRO A 59 10.00 6.92 16.49
C PRO A 59 9.18 7.63 17.58
N GLU A 60 9.58 8.82 18.01
CA GLU A 60 8.82 9.65 18.94
C GLU A 60 7.42 9.98 18.42
N TYR A 61 7.28 10.14 17.11
CA TYR A 61 6.03 10.45 16.40
C TYR A 61 5.42 9.23 15.72
N THR A 62 6.23 8.29 15.24
CA THR A 62 5.78 7.24 14.32
C THR A 62 5.59 5.88 14.98
N ASP A 63 6.21 5.61 16.12
CA ASP A 63 6.02 4.32 16.81
C ASP A 63 4.57 4.20 17.31
N PRO A 64 3.79 3.23 16.79
CA PRO A 64 2.39 3.07 17.15
C PRO A 64 2.17 2.39 18.51
N ARG A 65 3.25 2.01 19.22
CA ARG A 65 3.20 1.37 20.53
C ARG A 65 3.66 2.30 21.63
N SER A 66 4.76 3.01 21.39
CA SER A 66 5.45 3.76 22.45
C SER A 66 5.74 5.23 22.12
N GLY A 67 5.44 5.73 20.92
CA GLY A 67 5.79 7.09 20.51
C GLY A 67 5.19 8.15 21.45
N PRO A 68 5.99 8.87 22.28
CA PRO A 68 5.46 9.84 23.23
C PRO A 68 4.69 10.99 22.58
N LEU A 69 5.03 11.35 21.34
CA LEU A 69 4.40 12.41 20.55
C LEU A 69 3.36 11.87 19.56
N ASN A 70 3.18 10.55 19.51
CA ASN A 70 2.14 9.90 18.72
C ASN A 70 0.80 9.91 19.48
N LEU A 71 -0.08 10.87 19.18
CA LEU A 71 -1.37 10.98 19.87
C LEU A 71 -2.24 9.71 19.77
N SER A 72 -2.06 8.92 18.71
CA SER A 72 -2.80 7.67 18.53
C SER A 72 -2.56 6.61 19.62
N VAL A 73 -1.39 6.67 20.27
CA VAL A 73 -1.06 5.76 21.40
C VAL A 73 -1.68 6.23 22.71
N LYS A 74 -2.14 7.48 22.78
CA LYS A 74 -2.74 8.11 23.97
C LYS A 74 -4.27 8.19 23.91
N LEU A 75 -4.89 7.76 22.81
CA LEU A 75 -6.36 7.77 22.70
C LEU A 75 -7.01 6.86 23.76
N PRO A 76 -8.10 7.29 24.41
CA PRO A 76 -8.83 6.49 25.39
C PRO A 76 -9.32 5.14 24.83
N ALA A 77 -9.45 4.15 25.72
CA ALA A 77 -10.07 2.88 25.36
C ALA A 77 -11.53 3.12 24.92
N GLY A 78 -11.96 2.43 23.85
CA GLY A 78 -13.31 2.55 23.29
C GLY A 78 -13.49 3.61 22.22
N VAL A 79 -12.50 4.49 21.99
CA VAL A 79 -12.49 5.36 20.81
C VAL A 79 -12.17 4.53 19.58
N MET A 80 -12.95 4.69 18.52
CA MET A 80 -12.63 4.12 17.20
C MET A 80 -11.34 4.77 16.72
N LYS A 81 -10.22 4.05 16.84
CA LYS A 81 -8.95 4.52 16.30
C LYS A 81 -9.07 4.56 14.78
N PRO A 82 -8.62 5.63 14.12
CA PRO A 82 -8.45 5.61 12.68
C PRO A 82 -7.55 4.43 12.30
N ASP A 83 -7.74 3.89 11.09
CA ASP A 83 -6.91 2.81 10.59
C ASP A 83 -5.49 3.32 10.27
N LEU A 84 -4.64 3.29 11.29
CA LEU A 84 -3.25 3.75 11.29
C LEU A 84 -2.25 2.62 11.08
N GLY A 85 -2.73 1.41 10.77
CA GLY A 85 -1.84 0.29 10.44
C GLY A 85 -1.06 0.56 9.15
N PRO A 86 0.10 -0.11 8.96
CA PRO A 86 0.83 -0.02 7.72
C PRO A 86 -0.03 -0.44 6.52
N LYS A 87 0.00 0.37 5.46
CA LYS A 87 -0.66 0.10 4.18
C LYS A 87 0.39 -0.11 3.11
N SER A 88 0.25 -1.17 2.33
CA SER A 88 1.10 -1.39 1.17
C SER A 88 0.39 -0.97 -0.11
N TYR A 89 1.13 -0.28 -0.97
CA TYR A 89 0.71 0.16 -2.30
C TYR A 89 1.70 -0.39 -3.31
N ILE A 90 1.27 -1.39 -4.08
CA ILE A 90 2.11 -2.02 -5.10
C ILE A 90 1.44 -1.76 -6.44
N ALA A 91 2.16 -1.17 -7.38
CA ALA A 91 1.63 -0.88 -8.69
C ALA A 91 2.66 -1.16 -9.76
N TYR A 92 2.16 -1.51 -10.94
CA TYR A 92 3.00 -1.65 -12.11
C TYR A 92 3.51 -0.28 -12.52
N GLY A 93 4.66 -0.28 -13.17
CA GLY A 93 5.26 0.89 -13.77
C GLY A 93 6.06 0.48 -14.99
N PHE A 94 6.39 1.46 -15.80
CA PHE A 94 7.27 1.32 -16.95
C PHE A 94 8.27 2.49 -16.91
N SER A 95 9.42 2.31 -17.53
CA SER A 95 10.52 3.29 -17.46
C SER A 95 10.25 4.58 -18.23
N GLU A 96 9.43 4.51 -19.29
CA GLU A 96 9.22 5.58 -20.25
C GLU A 96 7.82 6.19 -20.09
N GLU A 97 7.68 7.52 -20.02
CA GLU A 97 6.35 8.14 -20.06
C GLU A 97 5.74 8.00 -21.46
N LEU A 98 4.59 7.32 -21.55
CA LEU A 98 3.94 6.99 -22.81
C LEU A 98 2.89 8.03 -23.23
N GLY A 99 2.83 9.19 -22.54
CA GLY A 99 2.02 10.36 -22.90
C GLY A 99 0.54 10.25 -22.58
N ARG A 100 0.14 9.26 -21.77
CA ARG A 100 -1.27 9.00 -21.41
C ARG A 100 -1.68 9.56 -20.05
N GLY A 101 -0.72 10.05 -19.26
CA GLY A 101 -0.99 10.51 -17.90
C GLY A 101 -1.27 9.34 -16.94
N ASP A 102 -0.41 8.32 -16.98
CA ASP A 102 -0.59 7.03 -16.32
C ASP A 102 -0.15 7.04 -14.84
N SER A 103 -0.59 8.06 -14.09
CA SER A 103 -0.27 8.19 -12.66
C SER A 103 -0.78 6.99 -11.83
N VAL A 104 0.12 6.38 -11.07
CA VAL A 104 -0.20 5.27 -10.14
C VAL A 104 -1.10 5.71 -8.99
N THR A 105 -0.92 6.94 -8.53
CA THR A 105 -1.71 7.55 -7.47
C THR A 105 -2.18 8.90 -7.96
N LYS A 106 -3.49 9.07 -8.01
CA LYS A 106 -4.10 10.35 -8.35
C LYS A 106 -3.95 11.33 -7.19
N LEU A 107 -3.98 12.62 -7.51
CA LEU A 107 -4.03 13.68 -6.52
C LEU A 107 -5.23 13.47 -5.57
N HIS A 108 -4.97 13.50 -4.27
CA HIS A 108 -5.96 13.39 -3.21
C HIS A 108 -5.44 14.05 -1.93
N CYS A 109 -6.31 14.27 -0.97
CA CYS A 109 -5.96 14.66 0.39
C CYS A 109 -6.08 13.44 1.31
N ASP A 110 -5.12 13.27 2.22
CA ASP A 110 -5.21 12.27 3.28
C ASP A 110 -5.86 12.88 4.53
N VAL A 111 -6.62 12.04 5.24
CA VAL A 111 -7.06 12.31 6.61
C VAL A 111 -6.26 11.38 7.51
N SER A 112 -5.48 11.97 8.41
CA SER A 112 -4.59 11.29 9.34
C SER A 112 -5.04 11.48 10.78
#